data_AF-A0AAE6X3Y8-F1
#
_entry.id   AF-A0AAE6X3Y8-F1
#
_cell.length_a   1.000
_cell.length_b   1.000
_cell.length_c   1.000
_cell.angle_alpha   90.00
_cell.angle_beta   90.00
_cell.angle_gamma   90.00
#
_symmetry.space_group_name_H-M   'P 1'
#
loop_
_entity.id
_entity.type
_entity.pdbx_description
1 polymer ?
#
loop_
_entity_poly.entity_id
_entity_poly.type
_entity_poly.pdbx_seq_one_letter_code
_entity_poly.pdbx_strand_id
1 'polypeptide(L)' 'MTTTKKHKCKDITELISLQQEQPLAFKQKLAMQVHLMICPYCRAFRRNNEQMRKLMQQFKEKSE' A
#
# COMPACT_ATOMS: atom_id res chain seq x y z
N MET A 1 8.36 29.26 -2.04
CA MET A 1 8.89 27.97 -2.52
C MET A 1 7.87 26.88 -2.20
N THR A 2 7.04 26.50 -3.16
CA THR A 2 6.03 25.44 -3.00
C THR A 2 6.71 24.07 -3.17
N THR A 3 6.93 23.37 -2.07
CA THR A 3 7.51 22.02 -2.04
C THR A 3 6.48 20.98 -2.49
N THR A 4 6.38 20.75 -3.80
CA THR A 4 5.62 19.61 -4.33
C THR A 4 6.37 18.32 -3.97
N LYS A 5 5.94 17.65 -2.90
CA LYS A 5 6.51 16.38 -2.44
C LYS A 5 6.30 15.31 -3.53
N LYS A 6 7.35 15.02 -4.31
CA LYS A 6 7.41 13.85 -5.19
C LYS A 6 7.48 12.61 -4.29
N HIS A 7 6.34 11.95 -4.03
CA HIS A 7 6.32 10.69 -3.29
C HIS A 7 7.14 9.66 -4.04
N LYS A 8 8.29 9.29 -3.46
CA LYS A 8 9.19 8.29 -4.04
C LYS A 8 8.64 6.90 -3.75
N CYS A 9 9.07 5.90 -4.50
CA CYS A 9 8.65 4.51 -4.31
C CYS A 9 8.74 4.06 -2.84
N LYS A 10 9.77 4.50 -2.11
CA LYS A 10 9.96 4.24 -0.67
C LYS A 10 8.79 4.74 0.19
N ASP A 11 8.37 5.99 0.02
CA ASP A 11 7.25 6.57 0.78
C ASP A 11 5.95 5.80 0.49
N ILE A 12 5.78 5.38 -0.77
CA ILE A 12 4.59 4.67 -1.25
C ILE A 12 4.55 3.25 -0.69
N THR A 13 5.69 2.54 -0.68
CA THR A 13 5.79 1.21 -0.08
C THR A 13 5.53 1.27 1.43
N GLU A 14 5.99 2.31 2.11
CA GLU A 14 5.70 2.51 3.54
C GLU A 14 4.21 2.71 3.79
N LEU A 15 3.53 3.53 2.97
CA LEU A 15 2.07 3.68 3.03
C LEU A 15 1.32 2.37 2.74
N ILE A 16 1.79 1.56 1.78
CA ILE A 16 1.19 0.26 1.45
C ILE A 16 1.29 -0.70 2.64
N SER A 17 2.43 -0.75 3.31
CA SER A 17 2.63 -1.55 4.53
C SER A 17 1.77 -1.04 5.68
N LEU A 18 1.75 0.28 5.91
CA LEU A 18 0.94 0.92 6.94
C LEU A 18 -0.55 0.63 6.77
N GLN A 19 -1.04 0.57 5.53
CA GLN A 19 -2.43 0.22 5.21
C GLN A 19 -2.84 -1.19 5.66
N GLN A 20 -1.88 -2.11 5.83
CA GLN A 20 -2.17 -3.46 6.32
C GLN A 20 -2.50 -3.46 7.81
N GLU A 21 -1.90 -2.54 8.56
CA GLU A 21 -2.03 -2.44 10.02
C GLU A 21 -3.16 -1.47 10.42
N GLN A 22 -3.30 -0.36 9.70
CA GLN A 22 -4.22 0.72 10.03
C GLN A 22 -4.78 1.44 8.79
N PRO A 23 -5.97 2.04 8.85
CA PRO A 23 -6.52 2.79 7.74
C PRO A 23 -5.69 4.06 7.45
N LEU A 24 -5.36 4.26 6.17
CA LEU A 24 -4.66 5.47 5.72
C LEU A 24 -5.58 6.69 5.72
N ALA A 25 -5.01 7.87 5.99
CA ALA A 25 -5.71 9.14 5.79
C ALA A 25 -6.03 9.37 4.31
N PHE A 26 -7.15 10.04 3.99
CA PHE A 26 -7.60 10.27 2.62
C PHE A 26 -6.53 10.86 1.70
N LYS A 27 -5.74 11.84 2.20
CA LYS A 27 -4.63 12.45 1.44
C LYS A 27 -3.52 11.45 1.10
N GLN A 28 -3.15 10.58 2.06
CA GLN A 28 -2.14 9.55 1.86
C GLN A 28 -2.62 8.48 0.87
N LYS A 29 -3.90 8.09 0.99
CA LYS A 29 -4.53 7.15 0.06
C LYS A 29 -4.53 7.70 -1.37
N LEU A 30 -4.87 8.97 -1.56
CA LEU A 30 -4.85 9.60 -2.89
C LEU A 30 -3.44 9.66 -3.48
N ALA A 31 -2.45 10.13 -2.71
CA ALA A 31 -1.06 10.16 -3.14
C ALA A 31 -0.54 8.77 -3.53
N MET A 32 -0.90 7.74 -2.75
CA MET A 32 -0.60 6.36 -3.05
C MET A 32 -1.21 5.92 -4.39
N GLN A 33 -2.52 6.12 -4.60
CA GLN A 33 -3.20 5.73 -5.84
C GLN A 33 -2.61 6.40 -7.08
N VAL A 34 -2.31 7.71 -7.01
CA VAL A 34 -1.66 8.44 -8.10
C VAL A 34 -0.32 7.80 -8.49
N HIS A 35 0.52 7.46 -7.51
CA HIS A 35 1.80 6.79 -7.79
C HIS A 35 1.63 5.38 -8.36
N LEU A 36 0.64 4.61 -7.88
CA LEU A 36 0.36 3.26 -8.38
C LEU A 36 -0.13 3.23 -9.83
N MET A 37 -0.70 4.33 -10.33
CA MET A 37 -1.07 4.46 -11.73
C MET A 37 0.16 4.55 -12.64
N ILE A 38 1.22 5.21 -12.21
CA ILE A 38 2.45 5.44 -13.00
C ILE A 38 3.57 4.43 -12.74
N CYS A 39 3.62 3.81 -11.56
CA CYS A 39 4.71 2.91 -11.18
C CYS A 39 4.22 1.44 -11.11
N PRO A 40 4.60 0.58 -12.07
CA PRO A 40 4.17 -0.82 -12.09
C PRO A 40 4.77 -1.62 -10.92
N TYR A 41 5.96 -1.27 -10.44
CA TYR A 41 6.62 -1.95 -9.32
C TYR A 41 5.87 -1.76 -8.00
N CYS A 42 5.48 -0.53 -7.68
CA CYS A 42 4.67 -0.26 -6.49
C CYS A 42 3.28 -0.92 -6.60
N ARG A 43 2.72 -1.02 -7.81
CA ARG A 43 1.47 -1.76 -8.06
C ARG A 43 1.61 -3.26 -7.77
N ALA A 44 2.68 -3.88 -8.26
CA ALA A 44 2.99 -5.28 -7.96
C ALA A 44 3.19 -5.51 -6.46
N PHE A 45 3.93 -4.62 -5.79
CA PHE A 45 4.16 -4.69 -4.35
C PHE A 45 2.86 -4.63 -3.54
N ARG A 46 1.95 -3.71 -3.90
CA ARG A 46 0.62 -3.64 -3.26
C ARG A 46 -0.16 -4.94 -3.45
N ARG A 47 -0.19 -5.49 -4.67
CA ARG A 47 -0.89 -6.74 -4.96
C ARG A 47 -0.33 -7.90 -4.13
N ASN A 48 1.00 -7.99 -4.00
CA ASN A 48 1.65 -9.01 -3.17
C ASN A 48 1.23 -8.89 -1.70
N ASN A 49 1.18 -7.67 -1.14
CA ASN A 49 0.73 -7.45 0.23
C ASN A 49 -0.75 -7.86 0.43
N GLU A 50 -1.63 -7.49 -0.50
CA GLU A 50 -3.04 -7.89 -0.46
C GLU A 50 -3.20 -9.42 -0.55
N GLN A 51 -2.38 -10.10 -1.35
CA GLN A 51 -2.39 -11.56 -1.42
C GLN A 51 -1.89 -12.20 -0.12
N MET A 52 -0.79 -11.70 0.45
CA MET A 52 -0.27 -12.17 1.73
C MET A 52 -1.29 -12.03 2.85
N ARG A 53 -1.97 -10.88 2.93
CA ARG A 53 -3.04 -10.67 3.91
C ARG A 53 -4.19 -11.66 3.75
N LYS A 54 -4.63 -11.93 2.52
CA LYS A 54 -5.68 -12.93 2.26
C LYS A 54 -5.26 -14.33 2.69
N LEU A 55 -4.03 -14.74 2.38
CA LEU A 55 -3.50 -16.03 2.79
C LEU A 55 -3.42 -16.16 4.32
N MET A 56 -2.99 -15.10 5.02
CA MET A 56 -2.95 -15.07 6.48
C MET A 56 -4.36 -15.15 7.10
N GLN A 57 -5.35 -14.47 6.51
CA GLN A 57 -6.74 -14.56 6.94
C GLN A 57 -7.30 -15.97 6.75
N GLN A 58 -7.08 -16.57 5.58
CA GLN A 58 -7.49 -17.95 5.29
C GLN A 58 -6.82 -18.97 6.21
N PHE A 59 -5.56 -18.74 6.58
CA PHE A 59 -4.86 -19.60 7.53
C PHE A 59 -5.52 -19.53 8.91
N LYS A 60 -5.85 -18.32 9.39
CA LYS A 60 -6.55 -18.11 10.65
C LYS A 60 -7.92 -18.83 10.65
N GLU A 61 -8.69 -18.68 9.57
CA GLU A 61 -10.01 -19.30 9.42
C GLU A 61 -9.96 -20.85 9.37
N LYS A 62 -8.84 -21.45 8.95
CA LYS A 62 -8.67 -22.91 8.90
C LYS A 62 -8.12 -23.52 10.20
N SER A 63 -7.62 -22.69 11.11
CA SER A 63 -7.05 -23.13 12.39
C SER A 63 -8.05 -23.11 13.56
N GLU A 64 -9.29 -22.69 13.32
CA GLU A 64 -10.44 -22.78 14.23
C GLU A 64 -11.31 -24.00 13.87
#